data_AF-A0A956F318-F1
#
_entry.id   AF-A0A956F318-F1
#
_cell.length_a   1.000
_cell.length_b   1.000
_cell.length_c   1.000
_cell.angle_alpha   90.00
_cell.angle_beta   90.00
_cell.angle_gamma   90.00
#
_symmetry.space_group_name_H-M   'P 1'
#
loop_
_entity.id
_entity.type
_entity.pdbx_description
1 polymer ?
#
loop_
_entity_poly.entity_id
_entity_poly.type
_entity_poly.pdbx_seq_one_letter_code
_entity_poly.pdbx_strand_id
1 'polypeptide(L)'
;EQSPLEDPSWEPMIKKGEIFSFGHYQVVPLDDYEVPGPPLNGGLMIDYSLGQNKTLDFVNRVRDPIVAVEKGSSELLLGWSYIETGLKNVSTPSYFTLERHQPLSHRAAPPRSR
;
A
#
# COMPACT_ATOMS: atom_id res chain seq x y z
N GLU A 1 18.77 10.91 -4.54
CA GLU A 1 18.27 10.92 -5.92
C GLU A 1 17.53 9.62 -6.17
N GLN A 2 16.52 9.63 -7.05
CA GLN A 2 15.88 8.40 -7.52
C GLN A 2 16.78 7.75 -8.58
N SER A 3 16.92 6.43 -8.55
CA SER A 3 17.71 5.68 -9.53
C SER A 3 17.08 5.74 -10.93
N PRO A 4 17.87 5.64 -12.02
CA PRO A 4 17.35 5.55 -13.38
C PRO A 4 16.41 4.34 -13.57
N LEU A 5 15.42 4.49 -14.45
CA LEU A 5 14.39 3.47 -14.73
C LEU A 5 14.92 2.21 -15.44
N GLU A 6 16.12 2.26 -16.04
CA GLU A 6 16.61 1.24 -16.97
C GLU A 6 17.20 0.00 -16.28
N ASP A 7 17.56 0.12 -15.00
CA ASP A 7 17.91 -1.00 -14.12
C ASP A 7 17.78 -0.51 -12.67
N PRO A 8 16.57 -0.49 -12.10
CA PRO A 8 16.42 -0.12 -10.71
C PRO A 8 17.11 -1.19 -9.87
N SER A 9 18.32 -0.91 -9.39
CA SER A 9 18.84 -1.64 -8.24
C SER A 9 17.86 -1.38 -7.10
N TRP A 10 17.04 -2.39 -6.79
CA TRP A 10 16.03 -2.36 -5.72
C TRP A 10 16.73 -2.48 -4.36
N GLU A 11 17.61 -1.53 -4.09
CA GLU A 11 18.36 -1.46 -2.85
C GLU A 11 17.51 -0.73 -1.80
N PRO A 12 17.38 -1.30 -0.58
CA PRO A 12 16.69 -0.63 0.49
C PRO A 12 17.32 0.74 0.77
N MET A 13 16.49 1.74 0.99
CA MET A 13 16.96 3.03 1.47
C MET A 13 17.57 2.86 2.87
N ILE A 14 18.81 3.33 3.07
CA ILE A 14 19.48 3.30 4.36
C ILE A 14 19.40 4.68 5.02
N LYS A 15 19.00 4.73 6.29
CA LYS A 15 18.95 5.97 7.09
C LYS A 15 19.55 5.71 8.47
N LYS A 16 20.62 6.45 8.82
CA LYS A 16 21.38 6.27 10.07
C LYS A 16 21.93 4.84 10.26
N GLY A 17 22.34 4.19 9.17
CA GLY A 17 22.93 2.85 9.20
C GLY A 17 21.92 1.70 9.23
N GLU A 18 20.62 1.99 9.26
CA GLU A 18 19.55 0.99 9.32
C GLU A 18 18.68 1.06 8.04
N ILE A 19 18.05 -0.07 7.67
CA ILE A 19 17.05 -0.10 6.61
C ILE A 19 15.87 0.80 7.00
N PHE A 20 15.58 1.79 6.17
CA PHE A 20 14.45 2.68 6.34
C PHE A 20 13.19 2.08 5.75
N SER A 21 12.12 2.04 6.53
CA SER A 21 10.77 1.66 6.10
C SER A 21 9.76 2.67 6.63
N PHE A 22 8.63 2.82 5.91
CA PHE A 22 7.54 3.72 6.25
C PHE A 22 6.24 3.20 5.61
N GLY A 23 5.09 3.74 6.02
CA GLY A 23 3.79 3.38 5.43
C GLY A 23 3.49 1.89 5.57
N HIS A 24 3.64 1.36 6.77
CA HIS A 24 3.34 -0.04 7.05
C HIS A 24 1.83 -0.29 6.86
N TYR A 25 1.46 -1.50 6.47
CA TYR A 25 0.07 -1.85 6.19
C TYR A 25 -0.20 -3.33 6.46
N GLN A 26 -1.47 -3.70 6.46
CA GLN A 26 -1.90 -5.08 6.25
C GLN A 26 -2.69 -5.19 4.95
N VAL A 27 -2.69 -6.39 4.38
CA VAL A 27 -3.51 -6.72 3.21
C VAL A 27 -4.69 -7.53 3.69
N VAL A 28 -5.90 -7.05 3.42
CA VAL A 28 -7.15 -7.65 3.89
C VAL A 28 -8.14 -7.80 2.73
N PRO A 29 -9.19 -8.64 2.86
CA PRO A 29 -10.25 -8.71 1.85
C PRO A 29 -10.90 -7.35 1.63
N LEU A 30 -11.20 -7.02 0.37
CA LEU A 30 -11.86 -5.76 0.02
C LEU A 30 -13.34 -5.74 0.46
N ASP A 31 -13.97 -6.92 0.56
CA ASP A 31 -15.40 -7.09 0.82
C ASP A 31 -15.86 -6.51 2.18
N ASP A 32 -14.91 -6.24 3.08
CA ASP A 32 -15.15 -5.62 4.38
C ASP A 32 -15.21 -4.07 4.35
N TYR A 33 -15.04 -3.44 3.16
CA TYR A 33 -14.90 -1.98 3.02
C TYR A 33 -15.92 -1.33 2.08
N GLU A 34 -16.39 -0.15 2.47
CA GLU A 34 -17.08 0.78 1.58
C GLU A 34 -16.08 1.71 0.90
N VAL A 35 -15.90 1.56 -0.41
CA VAL A 35 -14.98 2.39 -1.21
C VAL A 35 -15.71 3.52 -1.93
N PRO A 36 -15.05 4.66 -2.23
CA PRO A 36 -15.67 5.68 -3.06
C PRO A 36 -15.97 5.17 -4.47
N GLY A 37 -17.14 5.51 -5.01
CA GLY A 37 -17.54 5.15 -6.38
C GLY A 37 -18.43 3.90 -6.44
N PRO A 38 -18.47 3.21 -7.59
CA PRO A 38 -19.30 2.02 -7.75
C PRO A 38 -18.77 0.86 -6.89
N PRO A 39 -19.64 -0.08 -6.47
CA PRO A 39 -19.21 -1.28 -5.75
C PRO A 39 -18.20 -2.07 -6.57
N LEU A 40 -17.14 -2.52 -5.90
CA LEU A 40 -16.15 -3.43 -6.47
C LEU A 40 -16.53 -4.87 -6.07
N ASN A 41 -16.45 -5.80 -7.03
CA ASN A 41 -16.74 -7.22 -6.79
C ASN A 41 -15.44 -7.98 -6.57
N GLY A 42 -15.01 -8.05 -5.31
CA GLY A 42 -13.77 -8.69 -4.90
C GLY A 42 -12.52 -7.85 -5.14
N GLY A 43 -11.41 -8.35 -4.63
CA GLY A 43 -10.13 -7.65 -4.60
C GLY A 43 -9.51 -7.72 -3.21
N LEU A 44 -8.43 -6.98 -3.02
CA LEU A 44 -7.78 -6.81 -1.73
C LEU A 44 -7.70 -5.32 -1.39
N MET A 45 -7.51 -5.05 -0.10
CA MET A 45 -7.31 -3.71 0.43
C MET A 45 -5.93 -3.65 1.08
N ILE A 46 -5.14 -2.63 0.71
CA ILE A 46 -3.98 -2.20 1.50
C ILE A 46 -4.50 -1.22 2.56
N ASP A 47 -4.53 -1.68 3.81
CA ASP A 47 -4.97 -0.90 4.96
C ASP A 47 -3.78 -0.46 5.82
N TYR A 48 -3.44 0.82 5.72
CA TYR A 48 -2.36 1.44 6.47
C TYR A 48 -2.70 1.67 7.95
N SER A 49 -3.99 1.71 8.34
CA SER A 49 -4.37 1.82 9.76
C SER A 49 -3.98 0.59 10.56
N LEU A 50 -3.90 -0.57 9.90
CA LEU A 50 -3.51 -1.85 10.50
C LEU A 50 -1.98 -2.06 10.55
N GLY A 51 -1.21 -1.11 10.00
CA GLY A 51 0.25 -1.17 9.93
C GLY A 51 1.00 -0.76 11.19
N GLN A 52 0.29 -0.31 12.23
CA GLN A 52 0.88 0.27 13.44
C GLN A 52 1.76 1.51 13.16
N ASN A 53 1.44 2.29 12.11
CA ASN A 53 2.09 3.59 11.94
C ASN A 53 1.69 4.52 13.09
N LYS A 54 2.50 5.54 13.38
CA LYS A 54 2.23 6.49 14.47
C LYS A 54 0.83 7.10 14.33
N THR A 55 0.10 7.26 15.43
CA THR A 55 -1.31 7.73 15.42
C THR A 55 -1.53 9.10 14.76
N LEU A 56 -0.51 9.96 14.75
CA LEU A 56 -0.54 11.26 14.07
C LEU A 56 0.00 11.22 12.63
N ASP A 57 0.37 10.05 12.12
CA ASP A 57 0.76 9.86 10.74
C ASP A 57 -0.49 9.81 9.85
N PHE A 58 -0.58 10.73 8.90
CA PHE A 58 -1.69 10.81 7.95
C PHE A 58 -1.85 9.54 7.13
N VAL A 59 -0.77 8.76 6.97
CA VAL A 59 -0.79 7.48 6.24
C VAL A 59 -1.81 6.49 6.81
N ASN A 60 -2.10 6.53 8.12
CA ASN A 60 -3.09 5.64 8.74
C ASN A 60 -4.51 5.81 8.19
N ARG A 61 -4.79 6.93 7.52
CA ARG A 61 -6.09 7.21 6.90
C ARG A 61 -6.15 6.80 5.43
N VAL A 62 -5.05 6.32 4.87
CA VAL A 62 -4.97 5.90 3.48
C VAL A 62 -5.47 4.48 3.33
N ARG A 63 -6.14 4.22 2.22
CA ARG A 63 -6.65 2.92 1.79
C ARG A 63 -6.38 2.77 0.32
N ASP A 64 -5.82 1.63 -0.08
CA ASP A 64 -5.63 1.32 -1.49
C ASP A 64 -6.35 0.02 -1.87
N PRO A 65 -7.55 0.09 -2.49
CA PRO A 65 -8.13 -1.05 -3.16
C PRO A 65 -7.23 -1.49 -4.31
N ILE A 66 -6.93 -2.78 -4.36
CA ILE A 66 -6.10 -3.39 -5.40
C ILE A 66 -6.83 -4.59 -6.01
N VAL A 67 -6.72 -4.72 -7.33
CA VAL A 67 -7.31 -5.81 -8.10
C VAL A 67 -6.28 -6.41 -9.04
N ALA A 68 -6.40 -7.70 -9.29
CA ALA A 68 -5.60 -8.36 -10.32
C ALA A 68 -6.02 -7.88 -11.71
N VAL A 69 -5.06 -7.45 -12.52
CA VAL A 69 -5.32 -7.11 -13.92
C VAL A 69 -5.66 -8.37 -14.72
N GLU A 70 -4.92 -9.45 -14.44
CA GLU A 70 -5.14 -10.76 -15.03
C GLU A 70 -5.82 -11.70 -14.03
N LYS A 71 -6.93 -12.34 -14.43
CA LYS A 71 -7.72 -13.18 -13.53
C LYS A 71 -6.88 -14.33 -12.95
N GLY A 72 -6.83 -14.42 -11.62
CA GLY A 72 -6.11 -15.48 -10.91
C GLY A 72 -4.59 -15.29 -10.85
N SER A 73 -4.08 -14.15 -11.34
CA SER A 73 -2.67 -13.79 -11.26
C SER A 73 -2.44 -12.70 -10.23
N SER A 74 -1.25 -12.70 -9.63
CA SER A 74 -0.77 -11.63 -8.74
C SER A 74 0.51 -10.98 -9.27
N GLU A 75 0.82 -11.20 -10.54
CA GLU A 75 2.01 -10.64 -11.19
C GLU A 75 1.85 -9.15 -11.49
N LEU A 76 0.62 -8.71 -11.77
CA LEU A 76 0.28 -7.31 -12.02
C LEU A 76 -1.05 -6.97 -11.35
N LEU A 77 -1.00 -6.03 -10.42
CA LEU A 77 -2.16 -5.49 -9.71
C LEU A 77 -2.34 -4.03 -10.07
N LEU A 78 -3.59 -3.60 -10.26
CA LEU A 78 -3.96 -2.20 -10.39
C LEU A 78 -4.56 -1.71 -9.07
N GLY A 79 -4.08 -0.58 -8.60
CA GLY A 79 -4.55 0.08 -7.39
C GLY A 79 -4.84 1.55 -7.60
N TRP A 80 -5.56 2.10 -6.63
CA TRP A 80 -5.80 3.53 -6.48
C TRP A 80 -5.93 3.85 -5.00
N SER A 81 -5.72 5.11 -4.63
CA SER A 81 -5.77 5.51 -3.23
C SER A 81 -7.02 6.34 -2.92
N TYR A 82 -7.52 6.19 -1.70
CA TYR A 82 -8.46 7.14 -1.11
C TYR A 82 -8.11 7.39 0.36
N ILE A 83 -8.66 8.47 0.90
CA ILE A 83 -8.46 8.89 2.28
C ILE A 83 -9.77 8.78 3.05
N GLU A 84 -9.74 8.09 4.18
CA GLU A 84 -10.82 8.07 5.17
C GLU A 84 -10.74 9.32 6.05
N THR A 85 -11.77 10.17 5.95
CA THR A 85 -11.86 11.39 6.77
C THR A 85 -12.77 11.25 7.99
N GLY A 86 -13.44 10.10 8.13
CA GLY A 86 -14.47 9.82 9.13
C GLY A 86 -15.87 10.29 8.75
N LEU A 87 -16.01 11.31 7.91
CA LEU A 87 -17.30 11.79 7.39
C LEU A 87 -17.60 11.25 5.99
N LYS A 88 -16.57 11.19 5.14
CA LYS A 88 -16.63 10.66 3.78
C LYS A 88 -15.28 10.07 3.38
N ASN A 89 -15.31 9.10 2.48
CA ASN A 89 -14.12 8.59 1.81
C ASN A 89 -13.84 9.45 0.57
N VAL A 90 -12.64 10.02 0.49
CA VAL A 90 -12.25 10.94 -0.58
C VAL A 90 -11.21 10.28 -1.46
N SER A 91 -11.58 10.00 -2.70
CA SER A 91 -10.65 9.52 -3.71
C SER A 91 -9.52 10.53 -3.94
N THR A 92 -8.30 10.03 -4.06
CA THR A 92 -7.19 10.80 -4.62
C THR A 92 -7.08 10.53 -6.12
N PRO A 93 -6.61 11.49 -6.93
CA PRO A 93 -6.38 11.29 -8.37
C PRO A 93 -5.08 10.49 -8.61
N SER A 94 -4.88 9.40 -7.87
CA SER A 94 -3.68 8.59 -7.92
C SER A 94 -4.03 7.12 -8.19
N TYR A 95 -3.54 6.63 -9.32
CA TYR A 95 -3.57 5.23 -9.71
C TYR A 95 -2.13 4.72 -9.73
N PHE A 96 -1.95 3.45 -9.41
CA PHE A 96 -0.64 2.82 -9.40
C PHE A 96 -0.75 1.34 -9.77
N THR A 97 0.37 0.76 -10.18
CA THR A 97 0.49 -0.69 -10.37
C THR A 97 1.40 -1.29 -9.30
N LEU A 98 1.15 -2.54 -8.94
CA LEU A 98 2.10 -3.37 -8.21
C LEU A 98 2.50 -4.52 -9.12
N GLU A 99 3.79 -4.61 -9.40
CA GLU A 99 4.38 -5.63 -10.26
C GLU A 99 5.21 -6.58 -9.42
N ARG A 100 5.02 -7.89 -9.63
CA ARG A 100 5.85 -8.90 -8.98
C ARG A 100 7.24 -8.87 -9.61
N HIS A 101 8.23 -8.60 -8.78
CA HIS A 101 9.63 -8.71 -9.15
C HIS A 101 10.30 -9.87 -8.40
N GLN A 102 11.18 -9.57 -7.45
CA GLN A 102 11.93 -10.57 -6.72
C GLN A 102 11.25 -10.93 -5.39
N PRO A 103 11.52 -12.14 -4.84
CA PRO A 103 11.11 -12.47 -3.48
C PRO A 103 11.64 -11.45 -2.46
N LEU A 104 10.84 -11.14 -1.44
CA LEU A 104 11.25 -10.26 -0.35
C LEU A 104 12.39 -10.90 0.44
N SER A 105 13.54 -10.23 0.50
CA SER A 105 14.69 -10.63 1.34
C SER A 105 14.60 -10.11 2.77
N HIS A 106 13.79 -9.07 2.99
CA HIS A 106 13.59 -8.44 4.29
C HIS A 106 12.12 -8.03 4.46
N ARG A 107 11.57 -8.25 5.65
CA ARG A 107 10.26 -7.73 6.07
C ARG A 107 10.46 -6.86 7.30
N ALA A 108 10.16 -5.58 7.18
CA ALA A 108 10.24 -4.66 8.31
C ALA A 108 9.25 -5.07 9.40
N ALA A 109 9.70 -5.07 10.66
CA ALA A 109 8.80 -5.16 11.79
C ALA A 109 7.96 -3.87 11.86
N PRO A 110 6.66 -3.94 12.18
CA PRO A 110 5.85 -2.74 12.37
C PRO A 110 6.46 -1.87 13.49
N PRO A 111 6.36 -0.53 13.39
CA PRO A 111 6.80 0.35 14.46
C PRO A 111 5.97 -0.01 15.69
N ARG A 112 6.61 -0.44 16.79
CA ARG A 112 5.90 -0.68 18.05
C ARG A 112 5.25 0.63 18.46
N SER A 113 3.93 0.75 18.29
CA SER A 113 3.19 1.93 18.75
C SER A 113 3.45 2.10 20.24
N ARG A 114 4.10 3.21 20.63
CA ARG A 114 4.01 3.74 21.99
C ARG A 114 2.77 4.63 22.06
#